data_AF-A0A1G6VML0-F1
#
_entry.id   AF-A0A1G6VML0-F1
#
_cell.length_a   1.000
_cell.length_b   1.000
_cell.length_c   1.000
_cell.angle_alpha   90.00
_cell.angle_beta   90.00
_cell.angle_gamma   90.00
#
_symmetry.space_group_name_H-M   'P 1'
#
loop_
_entity.id
_entity.type
_entity.pdbx_description
1 polymer ?
#
loop_
_entity_poly.entity_id
_entity_poly.type
_entity_poly.pdbx_seq_one_letter_code
_entity_poly.pdbx_strand_id
1 'polypeptide(L)' 'MPDVEAALARGIPLAEALIAEPGVAPRLSTEEAAGLTDPAGYLGSARAFVDRVLARLA' A
#
# COMPACT_ATOMS: atom_id res chain seq x y z
N MET A 1 -2.42 -4.15 15.34
CA MET A 1 -3.43 -3.74 14.34
C MET A 1 -4.05 -5.03 13.85
N PRO A 2 -5.35 -5.26 14.07
CA PRO A 2 -5.96 -6.59 13.95
C PRO A 2 -5.79 -7.21 12.56
N ASP A 3 -5.84 -6.42 11.50
CA ASP A 3 -5.79 -6.91 10.11
C ASP A 3 -4.40 -7.44 9.73
N VAL A 4 -3.33 -6.81 10.23
CA VAL A 4 -1.94 -7.23 9.99
C VAL A 4 -1.67 -8.55 10.68
N GLU A 5 -2.12 -8.69 11.93
CA GLU A 5 -2.01 -9.93 12.69
C GLU A 5 -2.82 -11.06 12.03
N ALA A 6 -4.02 -10.75 11.52
CA ALA A 6 -4.86 -11.70 10.80
C ALA A 6 -4.30 -12.12 9.43
N ALA A 7 -3.58 -11.24 8.73
CA ALA A 7 -2.88 -11.56 7.49
C ALA A 7 -1.73 -12.53 7.76
N LEU A 8 -0.91 -12.24 8.77
CA LEU A 8 0.23 -13.08 9.16
C LEU A 8 -0.22 -14.46 9.66
N ALA A 9 -1.24 -14.52 10.51
CA ALA A 9 -1.75 -15.77 11.07
C ALA A 9 -2.33 -16.71 10.00
N ARG A 10 -2.90 -16.16 8.92
CA ARG A 10 -3.53 -16.93 7.83
C ARG A 10 -2.62 -17.10 6.61
N GLY A 11 -1.48 -16.41 6.55
CA GLY A 11 -0.58 -16.43 5.40
C GLY A 11 -1.20 -15.84 4.13
N ILE A 12 -2.06 -14.82 4.27
CA ILE A 12 -2.73 -14.15 3.15
C ILE A 12 -2.18 -12.75 2.91
N PRO A 13 -2.30 -12.19 1.69
CA PRO A 13 -2.00 -10.79 1.42
C PRO A 13 -2.74 -9.81 2.35
N LEU A 14 -2.09 -8.71 2.72
CA LEU A 14 -2.69 -7.69 3.60
C LEU A 14 -3.97 -7.09 2.99
N ALA A 15 -4.01 -6.89 1.66
CA ALA A 15 -5.20 -6.42 0.97
C ALA A 15 -6.42 -7.32 1.21
N GLU A 16 -6.22 -8.64 1.24
CA GLU A 16 -7.30 -9.61 1.52
C GLU A 16 -7.77 -9.53 2.97
N ALA A 17 -6.84 -9.38 3.92
CA ALA A 17 -7.18 -9.22 5.32
C ALA A 17 -7.96 -7.92 5.58
N LEU A 18 -7.60 -6.82 4.90
CA LEU A 18 -8.30 -5.54 4.98
C LEU A 18 -9.73 -5.62 4.44
N ILE A 19 -9.96 -6.28 3.30
CA ILE A 19 -11.31 -6.44 2.75
C ILE A 19 -12.18 -7.38 3.60
N ALA A 20 -11.57 -8.28 4.37
CA ALA A 20 -12.30 -9.13 5.30
C ALA A 20 -12.69 -8.39 6.60
N GLU A 21 -12.13 -7.21 6.88
CA GLU A 21 -12.41 -6.45 8.10
C GLU A 21 -13.70 -5.63 7.97
N PRO A 22 -14.71 -5.84 8.86
CA PRO A 22 -16.01 -5.15 8.77
C PRO A 22 -15.93 -3.62 8.79
N GLY A 23 -14.91 -3.04 9.44
CA GLY A 23 -14.71 -1.59 9.47
C GLY A 23 -14.12 -0.99 8.18
N VAL A 24 -13.61 -1.83 7.29
CA VAL A 24 -12.87 -1.43 6.08
C VAL A 24 -13.65 -1.79 4.82
N ALA A 25 -14.24 -2.98 4.75
CA ALA A 25 -14.97 -3.47 3.57
C ALA A 25 -16.04 -2.50 3.01
N PRO A 26 -16.77 -1.71 3.84
CA PRO A 26 -17.75 -0.74 3.31
C PRO A 26 -17.13 0.54 2.73
N ARG A 27 -15.81 0.74 2.88
CA ARG A 27 -15.11 2.00 2.55
C ARG A 27 -14.12 1.87 1.41
N LEU A 28 -13.70 0.66 1.08
CA LEU A 28 -12.71 0.38 0.04
C LEU A 28 -13.16 -0.80 -0.81
N SER A 29 -13.01 -0.68 -2.12
CA SER A 29 -13.06 -1.83 -3.03
C SER A 29 -11.80 -2.69 -2.90
N THR A 30 -11.86 -3.91 -3.42
CA THR A 30 -10.70 -4.80 -3.50
C THR A 30 -9.55 -4.18 -4.28
N GLU A 31 -9.84 -3.48 -5.38
CA GLU A 31 -8.85 -2.78 -6.19
C GLU A 31 -8.21 -1.62 -5.44
N GLU A 32 -9.01 -0.83 -4.70
CA GLU A 32 -8.51 0.26 -3.87
C GLU A 32 -7.60 -0.25 -2.74
N ALA A 33 -8.00 -1.34 -2.06
CA ALA A 33 -7.17 -1.97 -1.04
C ALA A 33 -5.87 -2.53 -1.63
N ALA A 34 -5.92 -3.19 -2.78
CA ALA A 34 -4.74 -3.68 -3.49
C ALA A 34 -3.77 -2.52 -3.81
N GLY A 35 -4.28 -1.42 -4.37
CA GLY A 35 -3.48 -0.24 -4.71
C GLY A 35 -2.86 0.44 -3.49
N LEU A 36 -3.58 0.54 -2.38
CA LEU A 36 -3.05 1.12 -1.13
C LEU A 36 -1.93 0.27 -0.51
N THR A 37 -1.93 -1.04 -0.77
CA THR A 37 -0.88 -1.95 -0.28
C THR A 37 0.24 -2.21 -1.29
N ASP A 38 0.18 -1.61 -2.49
CA ASP A 38 1.26 -1.69 -3.48
C ASP A 38 2.41 -0.75 -3.09
N PRO A 39 3.61 -1.27 -2.77
CA PRO A 39 4.75 -0.43 -2.44
C PRO A 39 5.17 0.51 -3.58
N ALA A 40 4.91 0.16 -4.84
CA ALA A 40 5.20 1.03 -5.99
C ALA A 40 4.34 2.32 -5.97
N GLY A 41 3.17 2.27 -5.35
CA GLY A 41 2.27 3.42 -5.17
C GLY A 41 2.69 4.37 -4.04
N TYR A 42 3.64 4.00 -3.19
CA TYR A 42 3.99 4.74 -1.96
C TYR A 42 5.41 5.31 -1.95
N LEU A 43 5.89 5.81 -3.10
CA LEU A 43 7.24 6.35 -3.24
C LEU A 43 7.39 7.82 -2.79
N GLY A 44 6.29 8.49 -2.45
CA GLY A 44 6.27 9.89 -2.06
C GLY A 44 7.00 10.78 -3.09
N SER A 45 7.93 11.61 -2.60
CA SER A 45 8.73 12.51 -3.45
C SER A 45 10.04 11.90 -3.97
N ALA A 46 10.24 10.58 -3.88
CA ALA A 46 11.51 9.94 -4.25
C ALA A 46 11.96 10.34 -5.67
N ARG A 47 11.07 10.27 -6.66
CA ARG A 47 11.36 10.68 -8.05
C ARG A 47 11.82 12.13 -8.12
N ALA A 48 11.08 13.06 -7.50
CA ALA A 48 11.42 14.47 -7.53
C ALA A 48 12.80 14.77 -6.90
N PHE A 49 13.19 14.03 -5.87
CA PHE A 49 14.53 14.17 -5.29
C PHE A 49 15.63 13.66 -6.21
N VAL A 50 15.41 12.52 -6.87
CA VAL A 50 16.34 11.97 -7.87
C VAL A 50 16.51 12.94 -9.03
N ASP A 51 15.41 13.48 -9.56
CA ASP A 51 15.42 14.41 -10.69
C ASP A 51 16.23 15.68 -10.37
N ARG A 52 16.13 16.20 -9.15
CA ARG A 52 16.91 17.37 -8.70
C ARG A 52 18.42 17.14 -8.66
N VAL A 53 18.86 15.89 -8.47
CA VAL A 53 20.29 15.55 -8.50
C VAL A 53 20.74 15.38 -9.94
N LEU A 54 19.97 14.66 -10.76
CA LEU A 54 20.28 14.47 -12.18
C LEU A 54 20.38 15.80 -12.94
N ALA A 55 19.48 16.75 -12.65
CA ALA A 55 19.51 18.08 -13.26
C ALA A 55 20.76 18.92 -12.93
N ARG A 56 21.53 18.56 -11.88
CA ARG A 56 22.81 19.22 -11.56
C ARG A 56 23.99 18.67 -12.34
N LEU A 57 23.81 17.52 -13.00
CA LEU A 57 24.86 16.82 -13.75
C LEU A 57 24.77 17.06 -15.27
N ALA A 58 23.74 17.77 -15.71
CA ALA A 58 23.54 18.21 -17.09
C ALA A 58 24.19 19.59 -17.31
#